data_AF-A0A2S2PM29-F1
#
_entry.id   AF-A0A2S2PM29-F1
#
_cell.length_a   1.000
_cell.length_b   1.000
_cell.length_c   1.000
_cell.angle_alpha   90.00
_cell.angle_beta   90.00
_cell.angle_gamma   90.00
#
_symmetry.space_group_name_H-M   'P 1'
#
loop_
_entity.id
_entity.type
_entity.pdbx_description
1 polymer ?
#
loop_
_entity_poly.entity_id
_entity_poly.type
_entity_poly.pdbx_seq_one_letter_code
_entity_poly.pdbx_strand_id
1 'polypeptide(L)'
;MSRFDLFYVLIDECSEVVDYAIAKTIVEIHSNMEDTTETLYSQEDILTYIGFARQFKPQLTVEASEKLVNAYTQLRQRDSQSSTKSTWRITVRQLESLIRLSEAMAKMECSDHVTPKHVSEAFNLLNKSIIRVEQPDVNLDDDDDDLLNGIPETADG
;
A
#
# COMPACT_ATOMS: atom_id res chain seq x y z
N MET A 1 -6.78 -4.06 12.51
CA MET A 1 -6.27 -3.73 11.16
C MET A 1 -7.29 -3.02 10.25
N SER A 2 -8.61 -3.18 10.42
CA SER A 2 -9.65 -2.62 9.53
C SER A 2 -9.80 -1.07 9.47
N ARG A 3 -8.95 -0.29 10.15
CA ARG A 3 -9.08 1.18 10.28
C ARG A 3 -8.16 2.00 9.37
N PHE A 4 -7.31 1.33 8.61
CA PHE A 4 -6.44 1.97 7.64
C PHE A 4 -7.00 1.73 6.25
N ASP A 5 -6.85 2.72 5.40
CA ASP A 5 -7.39 2.69 4.03
C ASP A 5 -6.32 2.31 2.99
N LEU A 6 -5.04 2.60 3.27
CA LEU A 6 -3.89 2.28 2.42
C LEU A 6 -2.81 1.54 3.23
N PHE A 7 -2.22 0.51 2.63
CA PHE A 7 -1.05 -0.20 3.14
C PHE A 7 0.05 -0.23 2.07
N TYR A 8 1.25 0.21 2.43
CA TYR A 8 2.45 0.03 1.61
C TYR A 8 3.42 -0.81 2.42
N VAL A 9 3.56 -2.09 2.04
CA VAL A 9 4.56 -2.97 2.64
C VAL A 9 5.88 -2.72 1.94
N LEU A 10 6.88 -2.34 2.74
CA LEU A 10 8.25 -2.26 2.30
C LEU A 10 8.86 -3.65 2.46
N ILE A 11 9.38 -4.19 1.37
CA ILE A 11 10.13 -5.45 1.34
C ILE A 11 11.59 -5.07 1.23
N ASP A 12 12.39 -5.59 2.13
CA ASP A 12 13.85 -5.45 2.08
C ASP A 12 14.40 -6.57 1.19
N GLU A 13 14.95 -6.19 0.04
CA GLU A 13 15.56 -7.09 -0.92
C GLU A 13 17.05 -6.80 -0.99
N CYS A 14 17.89 -7.81 -0.70
CA CYS A 14 19.35 -7.67 -0.83
C CYS A 14 19.72 -7.37 -2.28
N SER A 15 20.13 -6.13 -2.57
CA SER A 15 20.44 -5.65 -3.91
C SER A 15 21.68 -4.77 -3.84
N GLU A 16 22.80 -5.28 -4.35
CA GLU A 16 24.10 -4.61 -4.27
C GLU A 16 24.05 -3.17 -4.79
N VAL A 17 23.28 -2.91 -5.85
CA VAL A 17 23.14 -1.57 -6.43
C VAL A 17 22.38 -0.62 -5.50
N VAL A 18 21.28 -1.09 -4.90
CA VAL A 18 20.46 -0.28 -3.98
C VAL A 18 21.21 -0.08 -2.67
N ASP A 19 21.81 -1.13 -2.14
CA ASP A 19 22.59 -1.12 -0.90
C ASP A 19 23.79 -0.19 -1.01
N TYR A 20 24.50 -0.22 -2.14
CA TYR A 20 25.60 0.70 -2.41
C TYR A 20 25.13 2.16 -2.46
N ALA A 21 24.00 2.45 -3.11
CA ALA A 21 23.44 3.80 -3.17
C ALA A 21 23.02 4.31 -1.79
N ILE A 22 22.38 3.46 -0.99
CA ILE A 22 22.01 3.77 0.41
C ILE A 22 23.26 4.03 1.25
N ALA A 23 24.24 3.12 1.22
CA ALA A 23 25.48 3.24 1.97
C ALA A 23 26.26 4.51 1.61
N LYS A 24 26.39 4.83 0.31
CA LYS A 24 27.03 6.05 -0.17
C LYS A 24 26.36 7.30 0.40
N THR A 25 25.04 7.36 0.33
CA THR A 25 24.25 8.49 0.85
C THR A 25 24.45 8.65 2.37
N ILE A 26 24.44 7.54 3.12
CA ILE A 26 24.66 7.57 4.57
C ILE A 26 26.05 8.08 4.91
N VAL A 27 27.09 7.63 4.19
CA VAL A 27 28.48 8.08 4.40
C VAL A 27 28.58 9.57 4.12
N GLU A 28 28.03 10.05 3.00
CA GLU A 28 28.03 11.47 2.59
C GLU A 28 27.49 12.39 3.70
N ILE A 29 26.32 12.04 4.26
CA ILE A 29 25.68 12.76 5.36
C ILE A 29 26.60 12.83 6.60
N HIS A 30 27.31 11.76 6.93
CA HIS A 30 28.20 11.70 8.11
C HIS A 30 29.55 12.38 7.89
N SER A 31 29.99 12.58 6.65
CA SER A 31 31.23 13.30 6.31
C SER A 31 31.16 14.82 6.50
N ASN A 32 30.08 15.36 7.10
CA ASN A 32 29.88 16.79 7.33
C ASN A 32 29.96 17.62 6.04
N MET A 33 29.73 16.98 4.89
CA MET A 33 29.43 17.70 3.66
C MET A 33 28.05 18.29 3.86
N GLU A 34 27.94 19.63 3.82
CA GLU A 34 26.63 20.28 3.91
C GLU A 34 25.67 19.62 2.93
N ASP A 35 24.49 19.28 3.44
CA ASP A 35 23.42 18.57 2.73
C ASP A 35 22.99 19.42 1.53
N THR A 36 23.70 19.28 0.41
CA THR A 36 23.50 20.07 -0.81
C THR A 36 22.58 19.28 -1.75
N THR A 37 21.52 18.69 -1.20
CA THR A 37 20.41 18.28 -2.07
C THR A 37 19.78 19.54 -2.63
N GLU A 38 20.04 19.85 -3.90
CA GLU A 38 19.38 20.92 -4.63
C GLU A 38 17.87 20.63 -4.70
N THR A 39 17.12 21.13 -3.73
CA THR A 39 15.66 21.05 -3.71
C THR A 39 15.06 22.29 -4.35
N LEU A 40 14.10 22.10 -5.27
CA LEU A 40 13.40 23.20 -5.94
C LEU A 40 12.55 24.05 -4.98
N TYR A 41 12.10 23.46 -3.86
CA TYR A 41 11.23 24.11 -2.87
C TYR A 41 11.82 23.97 -1.48
N SER A 42 11.79 25.05 -0.70
CA SER A 42 12.15 24.99 0.71
C SER A 42 11.05 24.32 1.54
N GLN A 43 11.38 23.90 2.76
CA GLN A 43 10.39 23.35 3.69
C GLN A 43 9.26 24.37 3.99
N GLU A 44 9.61 25.66 4.09
CA GLU A 44 8.64 26.73 4.36
C GLU A 44 7.66 26.91 3.20
N ASP A 45 8.15 26.84 1.95
CA ASP A 45 7.31 26.91 0.75
C ASP A 45 6.27 25.78 0.73
N ILE A 46 6.72 24.56 1.02
CA ILE A 46 5.84 23.36 1.03
C ILE A 46 4.79 23.48 2.12
N LEU A 47 5.16 23.87 3.34
CA LEU A 47 4.21 24.03 4.44
C LEU A 47 3.18 25.13 4.16
N THR A 48 3.63 26.24 3.58
CA THR A 48 2.75 27.34 3.16
C THR A 48 1.77 26.87 2.09
N TYR A 49 2.26 26.14 1.09
CA TYR A 49 1.43 25.57 0.03
C TYR A 49 0.38 24.59 0.56
N ILE A 50 0.77 23.66 1.44
CA ILE A 50 -0.15 22.71 2.07
C ILE A 50 -1.22 23.47 2.87
N GLY A 51 -0.83 24.52 3.60
CA GLY A 51 -1.76 25.37 4.34
C GLY A 51 -2.80 26.03 3.44
N PHE A 52 -2.39 26.52 2.27
CA PHE A 52 -3.26 27.09 1.25
C PHE A 52 -4.17 26.04 0.60
N ALA A 53 -3.62 24.94 0.11
CA ALA A 53 -4.34 23.84 -0.55
C ALA A 53 -5.44 23.22 0.33
N ARG A 54 -5.23 23.17 1.65
CA ARG A 54 -6.22 22.63 2.60
C ARG A 54 -7.51 23.45 2.70
N GLN A 55 -7.52 24.70 2.24
CA GLN A 55 -8.70 25.57 2.26
C GLN A 55 -9.72 25.19 1.18
N PHE A 56 -9.29 24.50 0.13
CA PHE A 56 -10.16 24.05 -0.96
C PHE A 56 -11.09 22.93 -0.51
N LYS A 57 -12.35 23.00 -0.98
CA LYS A 57 -13.39 21.99 -0.74
C LYS A 57 -13.94 21.51 -2.08
N PRO A 58 -13.16 20.68 -2.80
CA PRO A 58 -13.52 20.28 -4.15
C PRO A 58 -14.82 19.50 -4.18
N GLN A 59 -15.64 19.75 -5.20
CA GLN A 59 -16.90 19.04 -5.41
C GLN A 59 -16.77 18.00 -6.52
N LEU A 60 -17.49 16.89 -6.37
CA LEU A 60 -17.52 15.84 -7.38
C LEU A 60 -18.27 16.31 -8.62
N THR A 61 -17.61 16.18 -9.77
CA THR A 61 -18.29 16.31 -11.07
C THR A 61 -19.15 15.06 -11.34
N VAL A 62 -20.12 15.19 -12.24
CA VAL A 62 -20.98 14.06 -12.66
C VAL A 62 -20.12 12.94 -13.24
N GLU A 63 -19.19 13.28 -14.14
CA GLU A 63 -18.27 12.32 -14.75
C GLU A 63 -17.38 11.60 -13.73
N ALA A 64 -16.88 12.32 -12.72
CA ALA A 64 -16.09 11.71 -11.65
C ALA A 64 -16.94 10.74 -10.80
N SER A 65 -18.20 11.09 -10.54
CA SER A 65 -19.14 10.26 -9.78
C SER A 65 -19.42 8.94 -10.49
N GLU A 66 -19.69 8.98 -11.80
CA GLU A 66 -19.86 7.77 -12.62
C GLU A 66 -18.60 6.91 -12.60
N LYS A 67 -17.43 7.54 -12.71
CA LYS A 67 -16.15 6.83 -12.69
C LYS A 67 -15.86 6.17 -11.34
N LEU A 68 -16.23 6.79 -10.22
CA LEU A 68 -16.10 6.20 -8.88
C LEU A 68 -16.95 4.93 -8.74
N VAL A 69 -18.19 4.96 -9.23
CA VAL A 69 -19.08 3.79 -9.21
C VAL A 69 -18.50 2.64 -10.03
N ASN A 70 -18.00 2.95 -11.22
CA ASN A 70 -17.37 1.96 -12.10
C ASN A 70 -16.10 1.38 -11.46
N ALA A 71 -15.24 2.23 -10.90
CA ALA A 71 -14.01 1.81 -10.22
C ALA A 71 -14.29 0.91 -9.01
N TYR A 72 -15.27 1.25 -8.18
CA TYR A 72 -15.66 0.43 -7.04
C TYR A 72 -16.25 -0.92 -7.45
N THR A 73 -17.10 -0.93 -8.48
CA THR A 73 -17.69 -2.16 -9.02
C THR A 73 -16.59 -3.09 -9.55
N GLN A 74 -15.62 -2.54 -10.28
CA GLN A 74 -14.46 -3.30 -10.77
C GLN A 74 -13.63 -3.87 -9.61
N LEU A 75 -13.35 -3.06 -8.58
CA LEU A 75 -12.59 -3.48 -7.40
C LEU A 75 -13.26 -4.69 -6.71
N ARG A 76 -14.59 -4.64 -6.59
CA ARG A 76 -15.40 -5.68 -5.95
C ARG A 76 -15.55 -6.94 -6.78
N GLN A 77 -15.66 -6.82 -8.10
CA GLN A 77 -15.67 -7.98 -9.01
C GLN A 77 -14.34 -8.73 -8.95
N ARG A 78 -13.21 -8.02 -8.88
CA ARG A 78 -11.90 -8.64 -8.77
C ARG A 78 -11.71 -9.41 -7.46
N ASP A 79 -12.23 -8.90 -6.35
CA ASP A 79 -12.22 -9.59 -5.05
C ASP A 79 -13.03 -10.90 -5.09
N SER A 80 -14.17 -10.91 -5.78
CA SER A 80 -14.99 -12.12 -5.96
C SER A 80 -14.37 -13.18 -6.88
N GLN A 81 -13.52 -12.78 -7.84
CA GLN A 81 -12.90 -13.68 -8.82
C GLN A 81 -11.54 -14.23 -8.38
N SER A 82 -10.90 -13.60 -7.38
CA SER A 82 -9.61 -14.07 -6.87
C SER A 82 -9.78 -15.35 -6.06
N SER A 83 -9.41 -16.49 -6.63
CA SER A 83 -9.34 -17.79 -5.94
C SER A 83 -8.28 -17.82 -4.83
N THR A 84 -7.26 -16.97 -4.93
CA THR A 84 -6.37 -16.64 -3.82
C THR A 84 -7.14 -15.77 -2.83
N LYS A 85 -7.36 -16.27 -1.61
CA LYS A 85 -7.97 -15.51 -0.51
C LYS A 85 -7.15 -14.25 -0.28
N SER A 86 -7.58 -13.13 -0.86
CA SER A 86 -7.12 -11.82 -0.44
C SER A 86 -7.37 -11.72 1.06
N THR A 87 -6.32 -11.57 1.86
CA THR A 87 -6.46 -11.35 3.31
C THR A 87 -7.28 -10.07 3.59
N TRP A 88 -7.39 -9.20 2.58
CA TRP A 88 -8.10 -7.94 2.59
C TRP A 88 -9.40 -8.00 1.77
N ARG A 89 -10.56 -7.97 2.45
CA ARG A 89 -11.88 -7.91 1.81
C ARG A 89 -12.24 -6.49 1.37
N ILE A 90 -12.82 -6.35 0.19
CA ILE A 90 -13.34 -5.07 -0.29
C ILE A 90 -14.69 -4.75 0.35
N THR A 91 -14.80 -3.59 0.99
CA THR A 91 -16.02 -3.10 1.66
C THR A 91 -16.36 -1.68 1.20
N VAL A 92 -17.55 -1.19 1.58
CA VAL A 92 -18.01 0.19 1.28
C VAL A 92 -17.02 1.25 1.78
N ARG A 93 -16.27 0.95 2.85
CA ARG A 93 -15.19 1.81 3.35
C ARG A 93 -14.16 2.14 2.27
N GLN A 94 -13.90 1.23 1.33
CA GLN A 94 -12.98 1.47 0.23
C GLN A 94 -13.50 2.51 -0.77
N LEU A 95 -14.82 2.56 -0.98
CA LEU A 95 -15.43 3.61 -1.78
C LEU A 95 -15.28 4.98 -1.10
N GLU A 96 -15.56 5.07 0.20
CA GLU A 96 -15.34 6.31 0.95
C GLU A 96 -13.87 6.75 0.92
N SER A 97 -12.95 5.80 1.00
CA SER A 97 -11.50 6.04 0.91
C SER A 97 -11.13 6.57 -0.47
N LEU A 98 -11.67 5.97 -1.53
CA LEU A 98 -11.45 6.41 -2.91
C LEU A 98 -11.96 7.84 -3.14
N ILE A 99 -13.11 8.20 -2.57
CA ILE A 99 -13.63 9.58 -2.59
C ILE A 99 -12.66 10.52 -1.88
N ARG A 100 -12.24 10.20 -0.64
CA ARG A 100 -11.30 11.03 0.13
C ARG A 100 -9.97 11.23 -0.61
N LEU A 101 -9.43 10.18 -1.24
CA LEU A 101 -8.19 10.27 -2.02
C LEU A 101 -8.36 11.13 -3.27
N SER A 102 -9.49 11.01 -3.97
CA SER A 102 -9.79 11.82 -5.16
C SER A 102 -9.94 13.31 -4.82
N GLU A 103 -10.59 13.61 -3.69
CA GLU A 103 -10.70 14.97 -3.17
C GLU A 103 -9.33 15.52 -2.73
N ALA A 104 -8.51 14.71 -2.05
CA ALA A 104 -7.17 15.11 -1.64
C ALA A 104 -6.27 15.44 -2.84
N MET A 105 -6.37 14.68 -3.93
CA MET A 105 -5.67 14.96 -5.18
C MET A 105 -6.12 16.30 -5.79
N ALA A 106 -7.43 16.55 -5.82
CA ALA A 106 -7.97 17.82 -6.30
C ALA A 106 -7.50 19.02 -5.45
N LYS A 107 -7.41 18.85 -4.11
CA LYS A 107 -6.85 19.86 -3.21
C LYS A 107 -5.39 20.14 -3.49
N MET A 108 -4.60 19.09 -3.75
CA MET A 108 -3.18 19.23 -4.10
C MET A 108 -2.99 20.03 -5.39
N GLU A 109 -3.94 19.96 -6.33
CA GLU A 109 -3.94 20.79 -7.55
C GLU A 109 -4.59 22.18 -7.34
N CYS A 110 -5.04 22.51 -6.11
CA CYS A 110 -5.82 23.71 -5.81
C CYS A 110 -7.07 23.85 -6.72
N SER A 111 -7.72 22.73 -7.06
CA SER A 111 -8.92 22.69 -7.88
C SER A 111 -10.18 22.61 -7.01
N ASP A 112 -11.23 23.33 -7.42
CA ASP A 112 -12.56 23.26 -6.79
C ASP A 112 -13.40 22.06 -7.28
N HIS A 113 -12.90 21.29 -8.24
CA HIS A 113 -13.66 20.19 -8.86
C HIS A 113 -12.83 18.91 -8.93
N VAL A 114 -13.44 17.80 -8.51
CA VAL A 114 -12.87 16.46 -8.69
C VAL A 114 -13.15 16.01 -10.13
N THR A 115 -12.09 15.77 -10.89
CA THR A 115 -12.16 15.31 -12.27
C THR A 115 -12.01 13.79 -12.36
N PRO A 116 -12.41 13.16 -13.48
CA PRO A 116 -12.15 11.74 -13.73
C PRO A 116 -10.67 11.33 -13.66
N LYS A 117 -9.73 12.29 -13.81
CA LYS A 117 -8.28 12.03 -13.70
C LYS A 117 -7.89 11.73 -12.25
N HIS A 118 -8.38 12.54 -11.30
CA HIS A 118 -8.13 12.33 -9.88
C HIS A 118 -8.63 10.96 -9.40
N VAL A 119 -9.81 10.53 -9.87
CA VAL A 119 -10.38 9.22 -9.55
C VAL A 119 -9.51 8.08 -10.09
N SER A 120 -8.99 8.23 -11.31
CA SER A 120 -8.07 7.25 -11.91
C SER A 120 -6.79 7.09 -11.08
N GLU A 121 -6.18 8.19 -10.65
CA GLU A 121 -4.96 8.13 -9.85
C GLU A 121 -5.21 7.60 -8.44
N ALA A 122 -6.30 8.03 -7.80
CA ALA A 122 -6.71 7.49 -6.50
C ALA A 122 -6.98 5.98 -6.57
N PHE A 123 -7.58 5.50 -7.66
CA PHE A 123 -7.79 4.08 -7.90
C PHE A 123 -6.47 3.33 -8.09
N ASN A 124 -5.52 3.88 -8.86
CA ASN A 124 -4.20 3.30 -9.03
C ASN A 124 -3.46 3.17 -7.69
N LEU A 125 -3.53 4.20 -6.85
CA LEU A 125 -2.90 4.24 -5.53
C LEU A 125 -3.49 3.15 -4.62
N LEU A 126 -4.81 3.08 -4.53
CA LEU A 126 -5.52 2.06 -3.77
C LEU A 126 -5.21 0.65 -4.28
N ASN A 127 -5.19 0.47 -5.61
CA ASN A 127 -4.91 -0.81 -6.23
C ASN A 127 -3.49 -1.32 -5.91
N LYS A 128 -2.49 -0.43 -5.88
CA LYS A 128 -1.12 -0.76 -5.45
C LYS A 128 -1.01 -1.09 -3.97
N SER A 129 -1.89 -0.54 -3.14
CA SER A 129 -1.90 -0.82 -1.69
C SER A 129 -2.47 -2.19 -1.33
N ILE A 130 -3.18 -2.84 -2.27
CA ILE A 130 -3.71 -4.19 -2.09
C ILE A 130 -2.58 -5.18 -2.39
N ILE A 131 -1.85 -5.54 -1.35
CA ILE A 131 -0.78 -6.53 -1.44
C ILE A 131 -1.39 -7.91 -1.63
N ARG A 132 -0.97 -8.61 -2.69
CA ARG A 132 -1.11 -10.06 -2.76
C ARG A 132 -0.10 -10.65 -1.79
N VAL A 133 -0.55 -10.98 -0.59
CA VAL A 133 0.23 -11.86 0.27
C VAL A 133 0.07 -13.26 -0.32
N GLU A 134 1.00 -13.66 -1.18
CA GLU A 134 1.19 -15.08 -1.47
C GLU A 134 1.77 -15.68 -0.19
N GLN A 135 0.92 -16.31 0.62
CA GLN A 135 1.43 -17.19 1.67
C GLN A 135 1.97 -18.43 0.95
N PRO A 136 3.26 -18.78 1.10
CA PRO A 136 3.71 -20.09 0.67
C PRO A 136 2.90 -21.13 1.44
N ASP A 137 2.38 -22.14 0.73
CA ASP A 137 1.68 -23.26 1.36
C ASP A 137 2.61 -23.87 2.41
N VAL A 138 2.23 -23.75 3.69
CA VAL A 138 2.93 -24.43 4.77
C VAL A 138 2.44 -25.88 4.74
N ASN A 139 3.18 -26.76 4.08
CA ASN A 139 2.97 -28.20 4.23
C ASN A 139 3.26 -28.57 5.69
N LEU A 140 2.22 -28.94 6.43
CA LEU A 140 2.27 -29.38 7.83
C LEU A 140 2.11 -30.91 7.94
N ASP A 141 2.41 -31.66 6.88
CA ASP A 141 2.08 -33.09 6.78
C ASP A 141 3.30 -34.03 6.87
N ASP A 142 4.46 -33.59 7.34
CA ASP A 142 5.60 -34.49 7.61
C ASP A 142 6.25 -34.08 8.93
N ASP A 143 6.06 -34.87 10.01
CA ASP A 143 6.97 -35.06 11.17
C ASP A 143 6.26 -35.36 12.52
N ASP A 144 5.25 -36.25 12.59
CA ASP A 144 4.72 -36.70 13.91
C ASP A 144 4.42 -38.22 14.01
N ASP A 145 5.12 -39.05 13.22
CA ASP A 145 4.78 -40.49 13.09
C ASP A 145 5.87 -41.44 13.63
N ASP A 146 7.09 -40.98 13.90
CA ASP A 146 8.26 -41.87 14.09
C ASP A 146 8.76 -42.04 15.54
N LEU A 147 8.06 -41.52 16.56
CA LEU A 147 8.52 -41.56 17.95
C LEU A 147 7.91 -42.65 18.85
N LEU A 148 7.10 -43.59 18.34
CA LEU A 148 6.38 -44.56 19.21
C LEU A 148 6.67 -46.06 19.02
N ASN A 149 7.68 -46.47 18.24
CA ASN A 149 7.94 -47.92 17.98
C ASN A 149 9.24 -48.49 18.56
N GLY A 150 9.76 -47.91 19.66
CA GLY A 150 11.06 -48.27 20.23
C GLY A 150 11.08 -49.02 21.57
N ILE A 151 10.05 -49.77 21.96
CA ILE A 151 10.10 -50.57 23.20
C ILE A 151 10.35 -52.05 22.85
N PRO A 152 11.53 -52.62 23.12
CA PRO A 152 11.74 -54.06 22.97
C PRO A 152 11.04 -54.80 24.12
N GLU A 153 10.12 -55.71 23.78
CA GLU A 153 9.58 -56.70 24.71
C GLU A 153 10.74 -57.55 25.27
N THR A 154 10.91 -57.48 26.59
CA THR A 154 11.77 -58.43 27.32
C THR A 154 11.00 -59.74 27.45
N ALA A 155 11.53 -60.80 26.83
CA ALA A 155 11.02 -62.15 26.93
C ALA A 155 11.24 -62.71 28.34
N ASP A 156 10.17 -63.20 28.96
CA ASP A 156 10.17 -63.99 30.19
C ASP A 156 9.67 -65.41 29.85
N GLY A 157 10.35 -66.43 30.38
CA GLY A 157 9.90 -67.84 30.45
C GLY A 157 10.28 -68.77 29.31
#